data_AF-A0A1M7KR17-F1
#
_entry.id   AF-A0A1M7KR17-F1
#
_cell.length_a   1.000
_cell.length_b   1.000
_cell.length_c   1.000
_cell.angle_alpha   90.00
_cell.angle_beta   90.00
_cell.angle_gamma   90.00
#
_symmetry.space_group_name_H-M   'P 1'
#
loop_
_entity.id
_entity.type
_entity.pdbx_description
1 polymer ?
#
loop_
_entity_poly.entity_id
_entity_poly.type
_entity_poly.pdbx_seq_one_letter_code
_entity_poly.pdbx_strand_id
1 'polypeptide(L)'
;MNSWRKFIDNIMKKYTFLSLSLVYLIMSCSGSKSVTMNNENTSKTPFVWEGANVYFLLTDRFYNGDTSNDINFNRTKTPGKLRGFEGGDIIGITQKIESGYFEKLGINAIWLTPIVEQIHDGVDEGTGLSYGFHGYWAKDWTALDPNFGTKEDLANLVKKAHEKGIRIILDGVINHTGPVTPEDPVWPSDWVRTGIVCDYKSFENSTMCTLVENLPDVKTESTQNVELPPFLIEKWKKEARYEKEIASLDEFFKRTGYPRSPKYYIIKWLTDYILEFGIDGYRADTVKHTEEGVWADFKTQCDYAFETWKKHHPLEVLDQNPFYTIAEVYGYGISGGQDYDFGDRKVNYFQNGFNSMINFEFKWNALKTITKVYFLNIRMR
;
A
#
# COMPACT_ATOMS: atom_id res chain seq x y z
N MET A 1 -45.32 77.59 39.55
CA MET A 1 -43.96 77.50 38.98
C MET A 1 -43.15 76.24 39.37
N ASN A 2 -43.79 75.18 39.91
CA ASN A 2 -43.10 74.01 40.47
C ASN A 2 -43.41 72.65 39.79
N SER A 3 -44.25 72.58 38.74
CA SER A 3 -44.49 71.31 38.02
C SER A 3 -43.67 71.15 36.73
N TRP A 4 -43.23 72.25 36.12
CA TRP A 4 -42.40 72.22 34.91
C TRP A 4 -40.93 71.86 35.18
N ARG A 5 -40.38 72.24 36.34
CA ARG A 5 -39.01 71.85 36.74
C ARG A 5 -38.85 70.35 36.97
N LYS A 6 -39.83 69.69 37.60
CA LYS A 6 -39.82 68.23 37.82
C LYS A 6 -39.92 67.41 36.54
N PHE A 7 -40.53 67.94 35.48
CA PHE A 7 -40.64 67.25 34.20
C PHE A 7 -39.31 67.30 33.41
N ILE A 8 -38.61 68.43 33.45
CA ILE A 8 -37.32 68.62 32.79
C ILE A 8 -36.21 67.82 33.50
N ASP A 9 -36.21 67.77 34.85
CA ASP A 9 -35.21 67.02 35.62
C ASP A 9 -35.29 65.49 35.39
N ASN A 10 -36.49 64.96 35.12
CA ASN A 10 -36.69 63.53 34.89
C ASN A 10 -36.31 63.10 33.46
N ILE A 11 -36.41 64.01 32.50
CA ILE A 11 -35.92 63.82 31.13
C ILE A 11 -34.39 63.89 31.11
N MET A 12 -33.78 64.88 31.77
CA MET A 12 -32.32 65.02 31.81
C MET A 12 -31.61 63.84 32.47
N LYS A 13 -32.17 63.24 33.53
CA LYS A 13 -31.61 62.03 34.19
C LYS A 13 -31.66 60.76 33.32
N LYS A 14 -32.65 60.64 32.44
CA LYS A 14 -32.80 59.50 31.53
C LYS A 14 -31.80 59.55 30.37
N TYR A 15 -31.43 60.74 29.92
CA TYR A 15 -30.42 60.94 28.87
C TYR A 15 -28.98 61.03 29.39
N THR A 16 -28.74 61.38 30.66
CA THR A 16 -27.39 61.30 31.27
C THR A 16 -26.94 59.86 31.53
N PHE A 17 -27.86 58.93 31.78
CA PHE A 17 -27.52 57.50 31.89
C PHE A 17 -27.28 56.81 30.53
N LEU A 18 -27.87 57.33 29.46
CA LEU A 18 -27.62 56.86 28.09
C LEU A 18 -26.32 57.45 27.49
N SER A 19 -25.87 58.62 27.94
CA SER A 19 -24.62 59.22 27.46
C SER A 19 -23.36 58.71 28.17
N LEU A 20 -23.46 58.16 29.39
CA LEU A 20 -22.32 57.53 30.08
C LEU A 20 -22.04 56.10 29.61
N SER A 21 -23.03 55.39 29.06
CA SER A 21 -22.87 54.03 28.53
C SER A 21 -22.29 54.00 27.11
N LEU A 22 -22.38 55.10 26.36
CA LEU A 22 -21.80 55.21 25.01
C LEU A 22 -20.33 55.67 25.01
N VAL A 23 -19.86 56.34 26.07
CA VAL A 23 -18.44 56.79 26.18
C VAL A 23 -17.52 55.66 26.66
N TYR A 24 -18.03 54.67 27.40
CA TYR A 24 -17.26 53.47 27.77
C TYR A 24 -17.04 52.49 26.61
N LEU A 25 -17.78 52.63 25.49
CA LEU A 25 -17.60 51.78 24.31
C LEU A 25 -16.52 52.28 23.32
N ILE A 26 -15.99 53.50 23.49
CA ILE A 26 -15.09 54.13 22.50
C ILE A 26 -13.64 54.28 23.00
N MET A 27 -13.33 53.99 24.28
CA MET A 27 -11.96 54.02 24.81
C MET A 27 -11.30 52.64 24.99
N SER A 28 -11.85 51.56 24.42
CA SER A 28 -11.20 50.23 24.41
C SER A 28 -10.45 49.91 23.11
N CYS A 29 -10.30 50.88 22.20
CA CYS A 29 -9.57 50.71 20.94
C CYS A 29 -8.37 51.64 20.84
N SER A 30 -7.41 51.53 21.76
CA SER A 30 -6.07 52.08 21.58
C SER A 30 -5.07 51.35 22.48
N GLY A 31 -4.91 50.06 22.19
CA GLY A 31 -3.79 49.26 22.65
C GLY A 31 -3.30 48.45 21.48
N SER A 32 -2.43 49.04 20.65
CA SER A 32 -1.63 48.28 19.69
C SER A 32 -0.62 47.44 20.50
N LYS A 33 -1.09 46.35 21.09
CA LYS A 33 -0.20 45.22 21.33
C LYS A 33 0.25 44.79 19.95
N SER A 34 1.53 44.97 19.63
CA SER A 34 2.15 44.24 18.54
C SER A 34 1.96 42.78 18.87
N VAL A 35 0.92 42.17 18.32
CA VAL A 35 0.85 40.74 18.17
C VAL A 35 1.97 40.45 17.21
N THR A 36 3.13 40.05 17.74
CA THR A 36 4.04 39.21 17.00
C THR A 36 3.19 38.04 16.53
N MET A 37 2.74 38.11 15.28
CA MET A 37 2.25 36.97 14.55
C MET A 37 3.42 35.99 14.53
N ASN A 38 3.45 35.07 15.49
CA ASN A 38 4.17 33.82 15.28
C ASN A 38 3.47 33.17 14.09
N ASN A 39 3.99 33.44 12.89
CA ASN A 39 3.67 32.73 11.65
C ASN A 39 4.27 31.30 11.70
N GLU A 40 4.10 30.60 12.81
CA GLU A 40 4.37 29.17 12.95
C GLU A 40 3.07 28.48 13.35
N ASN A 41 2.09 28.60 12.48
CA ASN A 41 1.00 27.63 12.38
C ASN A 41 0.50 27.66 10.93
N THR A 42 1.40 27.31 10.01
CA THR A 42 0.96 26.71 8.77
C THR A 42 0.32 25.39 9.18
N SER A 43 -1.00 25.38 9.39
CA SER A 43 -1.76 24.14 9.40
C SER A 43 -1.40 23.42 8.11
N LYS A 44 -0.52 22.42 8.19
CA LYS A 44 -0.16 21.57 7.05
C LYS A 44 -1.48 20.99 6.57
N THR A 45 -1.77 21.18 5.28
CA THR A 45 -2.92 20.54 4.64
C THR A 45 -2.88 19.05 4.98
N PRO A 46 -3.94 18.49 5.59
CA PRO A 46 -3.96 17.07 5.91
C PRO A 46 -3.75 16.21 4.67
N PHE A 47 -3.01 15.12 4.79
CA PHE A 47 -2.90 14.15 3.71
C PHE A 47 -4.21 13.37 3.58
N VAL A 48 -4.67 13.24 2.34
CA VAL A 48 -5.77 12.36 1.94
C VAL A 48 -5.36 11.59 0.69
N TRP A 49 -5.69 10.30 0.63
CA TRP A 49 -5.25 9.41 -0.44
C TRP A 49 -5.77 9.84 -1.82
N GLU A 50 -6.94 10.45 -1.88
CA GLU A 50 -7.55 10.98 -3.11
C GLU A 50 -6.75 12.13 -3.73
N GLY A 51 -5.89 12.79 -2.93
CA GLY A 51 -5.00 13.86 -3.36
C GLY A 51 -3.52 13.44 -3.42
N ALA A 52 -3.22 12.15 -3.25
CA ALA A 52 -1.85 11.66 -3.26
C ALA A 52 -1.24 11.69 -4.67
N ASN A 53 0.00 12.14 -4.75
CA ASN A 53 0.85 12.01 -5.93
C ASN A 53 1.75 10.80 -5.74
N VAL A 54 1.37 9.69 -6.37
CA VAL A 54 2.06 8.40 -6.24
C VAL A 54 3.16 8.28 -7.30
N TYR A 55 4.37 7.92 -6.87
CA TYR A 55 5.46 7.53 -7.77
C TYR A 55 5.64 6.01 -7.75
N PHE A 56 5.24 5.34 -8.82
CA PHE A 56 5.53 3.91 -9.01
C PHE A 56 6.95 3.73 -9.54
N LEU A 57 7.71 2.83 -8.93
CA LEU A 57 9.03 2.45 -9.38
C LEU A 57 9.22 0.93 -9.35
N LEU A 58 10.01 0.44 -10.30
CA LEU A 58 10.53 -0.92 -10.33
C LEU A 58 11.87 -0.90 -9.59
N THR A 59 11.93 -1.56 -8.43
CA THR A 59 13.07 -1.47 -7.49
C THR A 59 14.40 -1.70 -8.21
N ASP A 60 14.52 -2.82 -8.93
CA ASP A 60 15.71 -3.22 -9.71
C ASP A 60 16.16 -2.22 -10.78
N ARG A 61 15.28 -1.33 -11.23
CA ARG A 61 15.56 -0.42 -12.37
C ARG A 61 15.66 1.04 -11.96
N PHE A 62 15.49 1.35 -10.68
CA PHE A 62 15.41 2.74 -10.24
C PHE A 62 16.80 3.34 -9.99
N TYR A 63 17.54 2.79 -9.04
CA TYR A 63 18.88 3.30 -8.70
C TYR A 63 19.66 2.23 -7.91
N ASN A 64 20.84 1.85 -8.42
CA ASN A 64 21.76 0.94 -7.74
C ASN A 64 22.55 1.73 -6.68
N GLY A 65 22.21 1.50 -5.41
CA GLY A 65 22.78 2.17 -4.26
C GLY A 65 23.87 1.35 -3.57
N ASP A 66 23.85 0.03 -3.73
CA ASP A 66 24.80 -0.92 -3.17
C ASP A 66 25.11 -2.07 -4.13
N THR A 67 26.17 -1.91 -4.91
CA THR A 67 26.63 -2.93 -5.87
C THR A 67 27.07 -4.25 -5.20
N SER A 68 27.26 -4.30 -3.88
CA SER A 68 27.66 -5.53 -3.19
C SER A 68 26.55 -6.58 -3.14
N ASN A 69 25.29 -6.17 -3.37
CA ASN A 69 24.12 -7.05 -3.38
C ASN A 69 23.64 -7.43 -4.79
N ASP A 70 24.36 -7.00 -5.85
CA ASP A 70 23.95 -7.21 -7.26
C ASP A 70 23.83 -8.70 -7.65
N ILE A 71 24.58 -9.59 -7.00
CA ILE A 71 24.61 -11.02 -7.31
C ILE A 71 24.29 -11.84 -6.05
N ASN A 72 23.13 -12.48 -6.03
CA ASN A 72 22.70 -13.42 -5.00
C ASN A 72 22.20 -14.74 -5.61
N PHE A 73 22.09 -15.77 -4.76
CA PHE A 73 21.60 -17.12 -5.12
C PHE A 73 22.24 -17.76 -6.37
N ASN A 74 23.48 -17.39 -6.69
CA ASN A 74 24.17 -17.81 -7.92
C ASN A 74 23.43 -17.47 -9.23
N ARG A 75 22.58 -16.44 -9.24
CA ARG A 75 21.90 -15.89 -10.43
C ARG A 75 22.90 -15.26 -11.42
N THR A 76 23.69 -16.11 -12.09
CA THR A 76 24.86 -15.73 -12.89
C THR A 76 24.75 -16.14 -14.36
N LYS A 77 23.73 -16.93 -14.73
CA LYS A 77 23.43 -17.28 -16.13
C LYS A 77 23.13 -16.01 -16.93
N THR A 78 23.58 -15.97 -18.19
CA THR A 78 23.33 -14.84 -19.11
C THR A 78 21.83 -14.65 -19.35
N PRO A 79 21.22 -13.56 -18.87
CA PRO A 79 19.81 -13.30 -19.11
C PRO A 79 19.58 -12.79 -20.54
N GLY A 80 18.33 -12.86 -20.99
CA GLY A 80 17.89 -12.09 -22.14
C GLY A 80 18.01 -10.57 -21.89
N LYS A 81 17.90 -9.78 -22.95
CA LYS A 81 18.00 -8.31 -22.86
C LYS A 81 16.98 -7.74 -21.88
N LEU A 82 17.44 -7.05 -20.84
CA LEU A 82 16.61 -6.47 -19.75
C LEU A 82 15.78 -7.51 -18.99
N ARG A 83 16.21 -8.78 -18.99
CA ARG A 83 15.57 -9.90 -18.28
C ARG A 83 16.38 -10.38 -17.06
N GLY A 84 17.49 -9.71 -16.75
CA GLY A 84 18.28 -9.90 -15.54
C GLY A 84 17.99 -8.83 -14.49
N PHE A 85 18.62 -9.01 -13.33
CA PHE A 85 18.80 -7.95 -12.34
C PHE A 85 19.77 -6.89 -12.89
N GLU A 86 19.42 -5.62 -12.74
CA GLU A 86 20.22 -4.46 -13.11
C GLU A 86 20.75 -3.70 -11.86
N GLY A 87 20.41 -4.19 -10.67
CA GLY A 87 21.04 -3.82 -9.40
C GLY A 87 20.37 -2.66 -8.65
N GLY A 88 19.19 -2.20 -9.08
CA GLY A 88 18.44 -1.22 -8.30
C GLY A 88 17.95 -1.79 -6.96
N ASP A 89 18.09 -1.02 -5.90
CA ASP A 89 17.90 -1.52 -4.53
C ASP A 89 17.25 -0.49 -3.58
N ILE A 90 16.89 -0.94 -2.38
CA ILE A 90 16.23 -0.14 -1.34
C ILE A 90 17.14 0.98 -0.83
N ILE A 91 18.44 0.74 -0.75
CA ILE A 91 19.43 1.76 -0.35
C ILE A 91 19.41 2.91 -1.37
N GLY A 92 19.36 2.59 -2.65
CA GLY A 92 19.33 3.54 -3.75
C GLY A 92 18.06 4.38 -3.77
N ILE A 93 16.91 3.77 -3.50
CA ILE A 93 15.64 4.51 -3.32
C ILE A 93 15.76 5.47 -2.12
N THR A 94 16.33 5.00 -1.00
CA THR A 94 16.54 5.81 0.19
C THR A 94 17.44 7.02 -0.10
N GLN A 95 18.54 6.84 -0.83
CA GLN A 95 19.41 7.94 -1.26
C GLN A 95 18.66 8.98 -2.11
N LYS A 96 17.73 8.56 -2.99
CA LYS A 96 16.90 9.50 -3.75
C LYS A 96 15.90 10.25 -2.88
N ILE A 97 15.31 9.59 -1.88
CA ILE A 97 14.47 10.24 -0.86
C ILE A 97 15.28 11.32 -0.15
N GLU A 98 16.45 10.99 0.39
CA GLU A 98 17.30 11.92 1.13
C GLU A 98 17.77 13.11 0.28
N SER A 99 18.08 12.88 -1.01
CA SER A 99 18.47 13.95 -1.95
C SER A 99 17.36 14.97 -2.28
N GLY A 100 16.12 14.71 -1.83
CA GLY A 100 14.94 15.53 -2.11
C GLY A 100 14.41 15.37 -3.54
N TYR A 101 14.75 14.27 -4.23
CA TYR A 101 14.28 13.99 -5.60
C TYR A 101 12.75 13.98 -5.67
N PHE A 102 12.11 13.23 -4.77
CA PHE A 102 10.66 13.06 -4.73
C PHE A 102 9.92 14.33 -4.27
N GLU A 103 10.48 15.08 -3.31
CA GLU A 103 9.91 16.36 -2.85
C GLU A 103 9.87 17.39 -3.98
N LYS A 104 10.93 17.49 -4.80
CA LYS A 104 10.99 18.39 -5.97
C LYS A 104 9.94 18.04 -7.04
N LEU A 105 9.55 16.77 -7.14
CA LEU A 105 8.48 16.30 -8.02
C LEU A 105 7.08 16.47 -7.41
N GLY A 106 6.99 16.84 -6.12
CA GLY A 106 5.71 16.92 -5.40
C GLY A 106 5.11 15.56 -5.06
N ILE A 107 5.93 14.51 -4.98
CA ILE A 107 5.53 13.15 -4.63
C ILE A 107 5.38 13.03 -3.12
N ASN A 108 4.28 12.42 -2.68
CA ASN A 108 3.98 12.18 -1.26
C ASN A 108 3.58 10.72 -0.95
N ALA A 109 3.67 9.84 -1.96
CA ALA A 109 3.62 8.39 -1.79
C ALA A 109 4.51 7.70 -2.84
N ILE A 110 5.24 6.67 -2.45
CA ILE A 110 6.09 5.85 -3.34
C ILE A 110 5.55 4.44 -3.33
N TRP A 111 5.34 3.86 -4.52
CA TRP A 111 4.94 2.47 -4.71
C TRP A 111 6.11 1.67 -5.30
N LEU A 112 6.57 0.67 -4.54
CA LEU A 112 7.63 -0.26 -4.91
C LEU A 112 7.01 -1.56 -5.43
N THR A 113 7.62 -2.17 -6.45
CA THR A 113 7.35 -3.57 -6.82
C THR A 113 7.59 -4.54 -5.65
N PRO A 114 7.11 -5.81 -5.72
CA PRO A 114 7.25 -6.69 -4.57
C PRO A 114 8.73 -6.93 -4.25
N ILE A 115 9.04 -6.92 -2.95
CA ILE A 115 10.40 -6.97 -2.43
C ILE A 115 10.73 -8.31 -1.74
N VAL A 116 9.75 -9.21 -1.65
CA VAL A 116 9.92 -10.54 -1.06
C VAL A 116 10.94 -11.36 -1.84
N GLU A 117 11.50 -12.40 -1.22
CA GLU A 117 12.47 -13.28 -1.88
C GLU A 117 11.89 -13.93 -3.13
N GLN A 118 12.61 -13.79 -4.24
CA GLN A 118 12.24 -14.30 -5.56
C GLN A 118 12.88 -15.66 -5.82
N ILE A 119 12.41 -16.39 -6.83
CA ILE A 119 13.03 -17.65 -7.27
C ILE A 119 14.55 -17.52 -7.47
N HIS A 120 15.27 -18.58 -7.15
CA HIS A 120 16.72 -18.61 -7.13
C HIS A 120 17.33 -18.83 -8.52
N ASP A 121 16.58 -19.46 -9.44
CA ASP A 121 16.97 -19.64 -10.84
C ASP A 121 16.13 -18.79 -11.83
N GLY A 122 16.52 -18.78 -13.11
CA GLY A 122 15.79 -18.14 -14.19
C GLY A 122 15.05 -19.12 -15.10
N VAL A 123 14.03 -18.62 -15.80
CA VAL A 123 13.25 -19.37 -16.79
C VAL A 123 13.23 -18.66 -18.14
N ASP A 124 13.23 -19.41 -19.24
CA ASP A 124 13.03 -18.85 -20.57
C ASP A 124 11.55 -18.94 -20.95
N GLU A 125 10.89 -17.78 -21.02
CA GLU A 125 9.48 -17.64 -21.39
C GLU A 125 9.31 -17.36 -22.89
N GLY A 126 10.29 -17.75 -23.72
CA GLY A 126 10.27 -17.55 -25.17
C GLY A 126 10.88 -16.22 -25.63
N THR A 127 11.45 -15.44 -24.71
CA THR A 127 12.12 -14.15 -24.99
C THR A 127 13.52 -14.09 -24.38
N GLY A 128 14.08 -15.24 -24.02
CA GLY A 128 15.36 -15.40 -23.34
C GLY A 128 15.17 -15.63 -21.84
N LEU A 129 16.21 -16.19 -21.23
CA LEU A 129 16.27 -16.46 -19.79
C LEU A 129 15.95 -15.19 -18.98
N SER A 130 15.04 -15.30 -18.02
CA SER A 130 14.65 -14.23 -17.12
C SER A 130 14.77 -14.65 -15.68
N TYR A 131 15.19 -13.73 -14.82
CA TYR A 131 15.11 -13.88 -13.38
C TYR A 131 13.92 -13.09 -12.82
N GLY A 132 13.60 -13.32 -11.55
CA GLY A 132 12.53 -12.62 -10.82
C GLY A 132 12.84 -11.15 -10.45
N PHE A 133 13.62 -10.42 -11.25
CA PHE A 133 14.02 -9.02 -10.96
C PHE A 133 12.84 -8.07 -10.76
N HIS A 134 11.67 -8.43 -11.30
CA HIS A 134 10.46 -7.63 -11.21
C HIS A 134 9.66 -7.82 -9.93
N GLY A 135 10.01 -8.80 -9.08
CA GLY A 135 9.37 -9.01 -7.77
C GLY A 135 8.17 -9.96 -7.77
N TYR A 136 7.68 -10.38 -8.93
CA TYR A 136 6.41 -11.14 -9.03
C TYR A 136 6.58 -12.67 -9.03
N TRP A 137 7.78 -13.19 -8.78
CA TRP A 137 8.09 -14.62 -8.75
C TRP A 137 8.52 -15.06 -7.35
N ALA A 138 7.61 -14.90 -6.38
CA ALA A 138 7.88 -15.16 -4.97
C ALA A 138 8.29 -16.62 -4.71
N LYS A 139 9.39 -16.78 -3.97
CA LYS A 139 9.85 -18.05 -3.41
C LYS A 139 9.63 -18.14 -1.90
N ASP A 140 9.74 -17.01 -1.19
CA ASP A 140 9.52 -16.93 0.25
C ASP A 140 9.01 -15.53 0.64
N TRP A 141 7.74 -15.45 1.06
CA TRP A 141 7.11 -14.21 1.54
C TRP A 141 7.64 -13.74 2.91
N THR A 142 8.41 -14.55 3.63
CA THR A 142 8.91 -14.23 4.97
C THR A 142 10.27 -13.51 4.98
N ALA A 143 10.88 -13.38 3.80
CA ALA A 143 12.19 -12.77 3.62
C ALA A 143 12.15 -11.73 2.49
N LEU A 144 13.02 -10.73 2.58
CA LEU A 144 13.32 -9.84 1.46
C LEU A 144 14.25 -10.54 0.48
N ASP A 145 14.12 -10.23 -0.81
CA ASP A 145 15.14 -10.66 -1.76
C ASP A 145 16.46 -9.91 -1.47
N PRO A 146 17.57 -10.63 -1.23
CA PRO A 146 18.85 -10.01 -0.91
C PRO A 146 19.39 -9.15 -2.06
N ASN A 147 18.91 -9.29 -3.31
CA ASN A 147 19.22 -8.34 -4.38
C ASN A 147 18.60 -6.95 -4.17
N PHE A 148 17.54 -6.83 -3.36
CA PHE A 148 16.90 -5.53 -3.08
C PHE A 148 17.37 -4.92 -1.77
N GLY A 149 17.85 -5.72 -0.83
CA GLY A 149 18.42 -5.27 0.45
C GLY A 149 17.93 -6.08 1.64
N THR A 150 18.09 -5.50 2.83
CA THR A 150 17.79 -6.13 4.12
C THR A 150 16.54 -5.53 4.78
N LYS A 151 16.06 -6.18 5.86
CA LYS A 151 14.95 -5.65 6.67
C LYS A 151 15.34 -4.30 7.29
N GLU A 152 16.60 -4.13 7.65
CA GLU A 152 17.17 -2.89 8.16
C GLU A 152 17.14 -1.78 7.11
N ASP A 153 17.46 -2.10 5.85
CA ASP A 153 17.37 -1.15 4.75
C ASP A 153 15.92 -0.69 4.51
N LEU A 154 14.96 -1.63 4.57
CA LEU A 154 13.53 -1.29 4.44
C LEU A 154 13.07 -0.41 5.59
N ALA A 155 13.44 -0.73 6.84
CA ALA A 155 13.13 0.09 8.00
C ALA A 155 13.68 1.52 7.84
N ASN A 156 14.92 1.65 7.34
CA ASN A 156 15.52 2.94 7.06
C ASN A 156 14.81 3.69 5.93
N LEU A 157 14.44 3.02 4.84
CA LEU A 157 13.66 3.61 3.75
C LEU A 157 12.35 4.20 4.25
N VAL A 158 11.57 3.42 5.01
CA VAL A 158 10.27 3.86 5.53
C VAL A 158 10.45 5.06 6.46
N LYS A 159 11.40 4.97 7.40
CA LYS A 159 11.73 6.09 8.29
C LYS A 159 12.09 7.36 7.50
N LYS A 160 12.97 7.27 6.50
CA LYS A 160 13.40 8.42 5.69
C LYS A 160 12.29 8.99 4.81
N ALA A 161 11.39 8.15 4.32
CA ALA A 161 10.19 8.58 3.63
C ALA A 161 9.26 9.34 4.59
N HIS A 162 8.98 8.77 5.75
CA HIS A 162 8.10 9.35 6.78
C HIS A 162 8.63 10.68 7.33
N GLU A 163 9.94 10.82 7.55
CA GLU A 163 10.58 12.10 7.92
C GLU A 163 10.29 13.23 6.89
N LYS A 164 10.02 12.87 5.63
CA LYS A 164 9.65 13.79 4.54
C LYS A 164 8.14 13.83 4.25
N GLY A 165 7.33 13.15 5.06
CA GLY A 165 5.88 13.05 4.86
C GLY A 165 5.45 12.22 3.66
N ILE A 166 6.34 11.35 3.16
CA ILE A 166 6.12 10.44 2.03
C ILE A 166 5.68 9.08 2.56
N ARG A 167 4.58 8.55 2.04
CA ARG A 167 4.06 7.21 2.37
C ARG A 167 4.67 6.13 1.51
N ILE A 168 4.79 4.92 2.04
CA ILE A 168 5.31 3.75 1.33
C ILE A 168 4.19 2.76 1.03
N ILE A 169 4.04 2.45 -0.25
CA ILE A 169 3.14 1.42 -0.76
C ILE A 169 3.99 0.24 -1.24
N LEU A 170 3.75 -0.95 -0.69
CA LEU A 170 4.35 -2.17 -1.21
C LEU A 170 3.39 -2.85 -2.19
N ASP A 171 3.93 -3.74 -3.02
CA ASP A 171 3.15 -4.60 -3.90
C ASP A 171 2.98 -5.99 -3.27
N GLY A 172 1.75 -6.47 -3.20
CA GLY A 172 1.36 -7.71 -2.56
C GLY A 172 0.81 -8.73 -3.56
N VAL A 173 1.49 -9.86 -3.67
CA VAL A 173 1.10 -10.99 -4.55
C VAL A 173 0.64 -12.14 -3.67
N ILE A 174 -0.65 -12.50 -3.76
CA ILE A 174 -1.23 -13.67 -3.08
C ILE A 174 -1.52 -14.80 -4.09
N ASN A 175 -1.76 -14.46 -5.35
CA ASN A 175 -2.28 -15.38 -6.36
C ASN A 175 -1.34 -16.54 -6.70
N HIS A 176 -0.04 -16.28 -6.85
CA HIS A 176 0.91 -17.21 -7.43
C HIS A 176 2.27 -17.17 -6.74
N THR A 177 3.03 -18.26 -6.87
CA THR A 177 4.46 -18.32 -6.56
C THR A 177 5.28 -17.96 -7.79
N GLY A 178 6.60 -18.07 -7.74
CA GLY A 178 7.43 -18.05 -8.95
C GLY A 178 7.35 -19.34 -9.78
N PRO A 179 7.87 -19.29 -11.03
CA PRO A 179 7.99 -20.44 -11.89
C PRO A 179 8.78 -21.61 -11.29
N VAL A 180 8.43 -22.84 -11.70
CA VAL A 180 9.15 -24.03 -11.24
C VAL A 180 10.46 -24.18 -12.00
N THR A 181 11.55 -24.39 -11.25
CA THR A 181 12.89 -24.63 -11.77
C THR A 181 13.54 -25.81 -11.01
N PRO A 182 14.71 -26.32 -11.45
CA PRO A 182 15.46 -27.30 -10.66
C PRO A 182 15.87 -26.80 -9.27
N GLU A 183 16.19 -25.51 -9.12
CA GLU A 183 16.56 -24.89 -7.84
C GLU A 183 15.32 -24.49 -7.02
N ASP A 184 14.21 -24.23 -7.71
CA ASP A 184 12.93 -23.80 -7.14
C ASP A 184 11.85 -24.85 -7.45
N PRO A 185 11.87 -26.01 -6.75
CA PRO A 185 10.85 -27.01 -6.95
C PRO A 185 9.48 -26.47 -6.55
N VAL A 186 8.45 -27.04 -7.18
CA VAL A 186 7.05 -26.68 -6.95
C VAL A 186 6.73 -26.73 -5.46
N TRP A 187 5.93 -25.76 -5.02
CA TRP A 187 5.36 -25.78 -3.67
C TRP A 187 4.48 -27.03 -3.47
N PRO A 188 4.25 -27.47 -2.22
CA PRO A 188 3.43 -28.64 -1.95
C PRO A 188 2.05 -28.59 -2.64
N SER A 189 1.53 -29.74 -3.07
CA SER A 189 0.31 -29.82 -3.88
C SER A 189 -0.97 -29.40 -3.15
N ASP A 190 -0.93 -29.36 -1.82
CA ASP A 190 -1.99 -28.80 -0.97
C ASP A 190 -1.93 -27.27 -0.88
N TRP A 191 -0.79 -26.65 -1.25
CA TRP A 191 -0.63 -25.20 -1.37
C TRP A 191 -0.98 -24.66 -2.75
N VAL A 192 -0.50 -25.31 -3.81
CA VAL A 192 -0.58 -24.77 -5.17
C VAL A 192 -1.25 -25.73 -6.15
N ARG A 193 -1.75 -25.19 -7.26
CA ARG A 193 -2.19 -25.92 -8.44
C ARG A 193 -1.25 -25.64 -9.60
N THR A 194 -1.11 -26.63 -10.49
CA THR A 194 -0.36 -26.51 -11.74
C THR A 194 -1.19 -27.04 -12.91
N GLY A 195 -0.94 -26.52 -14.11
CA GLY A 195 -1.34 -27.17 -15.37
C GLY A 195 -2.72 -26.82 -15.96
N ILE A 196 -3.61 -26.12 -15.26
CA ILE A 196 -4.89 -25.64 -15.82
C ILE A 196 -4.77 -24.15 -16.11
N VAL A 197 -4.43 -23.76 -17.34
CA VAL A 197 -4.33 -22.34 -17.71
C VAL A 197 -5.73 -21.71 -17.82
N CYS A 198 -5.89 -20.51 -17.28
CA CYS A 198 -7.15 -19.77 -17.30
C CYS A 198 -7.65 -19.50 -18.73
N ASP A 199 -8.95 -19.69 -18.98
CA ASP A 199 -9.59 -19.32 -20.25
C ASP A 199 -10.38 -18.01 -20.18
N TYR A 200 -10.52 -17.46 -18.97
CA TYR A 200 -11.13 -16.16 -18.65
C TYR A 200 -12.59 -16.00 -19.11
N LYS A 201 -13.34 -17.11 -19.26
CA LYS A 201 -14.73 -17.08 -19.73
C LYS A 201 -15.78 -16.91 -18.61
N SER A 202 -15.37 -17.14 -17.38
CA SER A 202 -16.22 -17.08 -16.19
C SER A 202 -15.41 -16.62 -15.00
N PHE A 203 -16.09 -16.29 -13.90
CA PHE A 203 -15.43 -16.03 -12.62
C PHE A 203 -14.56 -17.22 -12.18
N GLU A 204 -15.12 -18.43 -12.18
CA GLU A 204 -14.43 -19.65 -11.75
C GLU A 204 -13.20 -19.94 -12.63
N ASN A 205 -13.31 -19.80 -13.95
CA ASN A 205 -12.20 -20.02 -14.88
C ASN A 205 -11.25 -18.82 -15.01
N SER A 206 -11.41 -17.83 -14.14
CA SER A 206 -10.46 -16.74 -13.93
C SER A 206 -9.73 -16.83 -12.60
N THR A 207 -10.27 -17.57 -11.62
CA THR A 207 -9.75 -17.64 -10.24
C THR A 207 -9.24 -19.02 -9.80
N MET A 208 -9.68 -20.09 -10.45
CA MET A 208 -9.34 -21.48 -10.10
C MET A 208 -8.46 -22.16 -11.16
N CYS A 209 -7.48 -21.43 -11.67
CA CYS A 209 -6.61 -21.83 -12.79
C CYS A 209 -5.20 -21.23 -12.59
N THR A 210 -4.29 -21.38 -13.54
CA THR A 210 -2.97 -20.73 -13.58
C THR A 210 -2.97 -19.64 -14.65
N LEU A 211 -2.31 -18.51 -14.38
CA LEU A 211 -2.29 -17.37 -15.31
C LEU A 211 -1.59 -17.70 -16.63
N VAL A 212 -0.47 -18.42 -16.53
CA VAL A 212 0.36 -18.86 -17.65
C VAL A 212 0.88 -20.28 -17.41
N GLU A 213 1.52 -20.85 -18.42
CA GLU A 213 2.24 -22.11 -18.27
C GLU A 213 3.44 -21.93 -17.32
N ASN A 214 3.69 -22.94 -16.47
CA ASN A 214 4.78 -22.93 -15.48
C ASN A 214 4.75 -21.80 -14.44
N LEU A 215 3.57 -21.26 -14.10
CA LEU A 215 3.39 -20.35 -12.96
C LEU A 215 2.36 -20.95 -12.00
N PRO A 216 2.78 -21.60 -10.90
CA PRO A 216 1.85 -22.23 -9.96
C PRO A 216 0.98 -21.20 -9.24
N ASP A 217 -0.33 -21.45 -9.25
CA ASP A 217 -1.31 -20.61 -8.54
C ASP A 217 -1.56 -21.19 -7.15
N VAL A 218 -1.60 -20.31 -6.15
CA VAL A 218 -1.96 -20.63 -4.78
C VAL A 218 -3.44 -21.00 -4.74
N LYS A 219 -3.77 -22.08 -4.02
CA LYS A 219 -5.16 -22.52 -3.78
C LYS A 219 -5.84 -21.60 -2.76
N THR A 220 -6.12 -20.37 -3.17
CA THR A 220 -6.69 -19.32 -2.32
C THR A 220 -8.14 -19.60 -1.89
N GLU A 221 -8.86 -20.41 -2.65
CA GLU A 221 -10.19 -20.96 -2.32
C GLU A 221 -10.16 -22.03 -1.23
N SER A 222 -9.00 -22.68 -1.04
CA SER A 222 -8.89 -23.77 -0.07
C SER A 222 -9.10 -23.26 1.35
N THR A 223 -9.97 -23.94 2.10
CA THR A 223 -10.15 -23.76 3.54
C THR A 223 -9.51 -24.88 4.35
N GLN A 224 -8.81 -25.81 3.69
CA GLN A 224 -8.17 -26.95 4.36
C GLN A 224 -6.91 -26.50 5.08
N ASN A 225 -6.67 -27.06 6.26
CA ASN A 225 -5.41 -26.88 6.97
C ASN A 225 -4.29 -27.59 6.20
N VAL A 226 -3.19 -26.89 6.01
CA VAL A 226 -1.97 -27.41 5.37
C VAL A 226 -0.78 -27.22 6.30
N GLU A 227 0.18 -28.14 6.16
CA GLU A 227 1.48 -28.02 6.83
C GLU A 227 2.34 -26.97 6.16
N LEU A 228 3.32 -26.44 6.89
CA LEU A 228 4.30 -25.53 6.31
C LEU A 228 5.15 -26.27 5.25
N PRO A 229 5.51 -25.61 4.14
CA PRO A 229 6.40 -26.18 3.15
C PRO A 229 7.73 -26.61 3.76
N PRO A 230 8.23 -27.83 3.48
CA PRO A 230 9.47 -28.34 4.07
C PRO A 230 10.67 -27.42 3.86
N PHE A 231 10.79 -26.81 2.68
CA PHE A 231 11.90 -25.90 2.38
C PHE A 231 11.90 -24.64 3.25
N LEU A 232 10.74 -24.12 3.66
CA LEU A 232 10.65 -22.99 4.60
C LEU A 232 11.08 -23.43 5.99
N ILE A 233 10.64 -24.60 6.45
CA ILE A 233 11.05 -25.16 7.76
C ILE A 233 12.57 -25.33 7.81
N GLU A 234 13.17 -25.91 6.76
CA GLU A 234 14.62 -26.10 6.64
C GLU A 234 15.37 -24.77 6.66
N LYS A 235 14.89 -23.79 5.87
CA LYS A 235 15.45 -22.45 5.82
C LYS A 235 15.40 -21.76 7.20
N TRP A 236 14.24 -21.73 7.84
CA TRP A 236 14.07 -21.08 9.14
C TRP A 236 14.92 -21.72 10.25
N LYS A 237 15.14 -23.04 10.19
CA LYS A 237 16.05 -23.74 11.11
C LYS A 237 17.51 -23.34 10.87
N LYS A 238 17.93 -23.25 9.61
CA LYS A 238 19.28 -22.80 9.24
C LYS A 238 19.54 -21.36 9.66
N GLU A 239 18.51 -20.53 9.61
CA GLU A 239 18.54 -19.11 10.02
C GLU A 239 18.28 -18.91 11.52
N ALA A 240 18.12 -19.98 12.30
CA ALA A 240 17.83 -19.95 13.73
C ALA A 240 16.59 -19.09 14.10
N ARG A 241 15.58 -19.04 13.22
CA ARG A 241 14.32 -18.32 13.43
C ARG A 241 13.09 -19.21 13.50
N TYR A 242 13.22 -20.52 13.32
CA TYR A 242 12.09 -21.46 13.27
C TYR A 242 11.12 -21.30 14.45
N GLU A 243 11.60 -21.31 15.69
CA GLU A 243 10.77 -21.21 16.88
C GLU A 243 10.02 -19.88 16.96
N LYS A 244 10.66 -18.78 16.52
CA LYS A 244 10.05 -17.45 16.44
C LYS A 244 8.94 -17.40 15.40
N GLU A 245 9.17 -17.98 14.21
CA GLU A 245 8.18 -18.03 13.14
C GLU A 245 6.96 -18.86 13.53
N ILE A 246 7.16 -20.02 14.16
CA ILE A 246 6.06 -20.86 14.65
C ILE A 246 5.25 -20.14 15.72
N ALA A 247 5.91 -19.52 16.72
CA ALA A 247 5.19 -18.76 17.76
C ALA A 247 4.37 -17.59 17.17
N SER A 248 4.94 -16.86 16.20
CA SER A 248 4.25 -15.78 15.49
C SER A 248 3.04 -16.29 14.70
N LEU A 249 3.17 -17.42 14.00
CA LEU A 249 2.05 -18.05 13.29
C LEU A 249 0.96 -18.53 14.26
N ASP A 250 1.34 -19.17 15.36
CA ASP A 250 0.40 -19.64 16.38
C ASP A 250 -0.42 -18.49 16.97
N GLU A 251 0.23 -17.35 17.25
CA GLU A 251 -0.45 -16.14 17.72
C GLU A 251 -1.42 -15.60 16.65
N PHE A 252 -0.99 -15.50 15.40
CA PHE A 252 -1.83 -15.03 14.29
C PHE A 252 -3.09 -15.90 14.12
N PHE A 253 -2.94 -17.22 14.04
CA PHE A 253 -4.08 -18.13 13.85
C PHE A 253 -4.96 -18.23 15.08
N LYS A 254 -4.40 -18.13 16.29
CA LYS A 254 -5.19 -18.06 17.52
C LYS A 254 -6.02 -16.77 17.59
N ARG A 255 -5.45 -15.63 17.21
CA ARG A 255 -6.12 -14.33 17.22
C ARG A 255 -7.25 -14.27 16.20
N THR A 256 -7.00 -14.77 15.00
CA THR A 256 -7.93 -14.63 13.87
C THR A 256 -8.98 -15.74 13.81
N GLY A 257 -8.67 -16.93 14.30
CA GLY A 257 -9.52 -18.12 14.15
C GLY A 257 -9.58 -18.64 12.71
N TYR A 258 -8.76 -18.11 11.80
CA TYR A 258 -8.69 -18.58 10.43
C TYR A 258 -8.12 -20.01 10.35
N PRO A 259 -8.54 -20.82 9.34
CA PRO A 259 -7.87 -22.07 9.06
C PRO A 259 -6.42 -21.81 8.63
N ARG A 260 -5.55 -22.78 8.88
CA ARG A 260 -4.15 -22.78 8.40
C ARG A 260 -4.10 -23.13 6.91
N SER A 261 -4.78 -22.34 6.09
CA SER A 261 -4.81 -22.49 4.64
C SER A 261 -3.78 -21.58 3.96
N PRO A 262 -3.37 -21.87 2.71
CA PRO A 262 -2.31 -21.14 2.01
C PRO A 262 -2.49 -19.61 2.03
N LYS A 263 -3.70 -19.10 1.72
CA LYS A 263 -3.96 -17.65 1.70
C LYS A 263 -3.70 -16.97 3.04
N TYR A 264 -4.04 -17.61 4.16
CA TYR A 264 -3.92 -16.98 5.47
C TYR A 264 -2.48 -16.97 5.98
N TYR A 265 -1.65 -17.95 5.57
CA TYR A 265 -0.21 -17.86 5.77
C TYR A 265 0.39 -16.67 5.00
N ILE A 266 0.02 -16.50 3.72
CA ILE A 266 0.54 -15.39 2.90
C ILE A 266 0.05 -14.04 3.42
N ILE A 267 -1.25 -13.92 3.76
CA ILE A 267 -1.81 -12.72 4.40
C ILE A 267 -1.00 -12.37 5.65
N LYS A 268 -0.75 -13.36 6.54
CA LYS A 268 0.08 -13.15 7.72
C LYS A 268 1.44 -12.57 7.35
N TRP A 269 2.18 -13.23 6.47
CA TRP A 269 3.54 -12.82 6.11
C TRP A 269 3.60 -11.44 5.46
N LEU A 270 2.64 -11.09 4.60
CA LEU A 270 2.55 -9.75 4.03
C LEU A 270 2.21 -8.69 5.08
N THR A 271 1.35 -9.01 6.06
CA THR A 271 1.00 -8.07 7.14
C THR A 271 2.09 -7.91 8.19
N ASP A 272 3.03 -8.85 8.31
CA ASP A 272 4.20 -8.69 9.17
C ASP A 272 5.05 -7.48 8.76
N TYR A 273 5.17 -7.19 7.46
CA TYR A 273 5.86 -5.97 7.00
C TYR A 273 5.19 -4.68 7.51
N ILE A 274 3.86 -4.67 7.64
CA ILE A 274 3.13 -3.52 8.21
C ILE A 274 3.43 -3.41 9.71
N LEU A 275 3.35 -4.53 10.44
CA LEU A 275 3.62 -4.58 11.88
C LEU A 275 5.06 -4.21 12.23
N GLU A 276 6.03 -4.61 11.40
CA GLU A 276 7.45 -4.39 11.63
C GLU A 276 7.88 -2.98 11.20
N PHE A 277 7.41 -2.47 10.06
CA PHE A 277 7.99 -1.29 9.43
C PHE A 277 7.05 -0.08 9.32
N GLY A 278 5.74 -0.25 9.51
CA GLY A 278 4.79 0.86 9.34
C GLY A 278 4.51 1.20 7.88
N ILE A 279 4.48 0.20 7.01
CA ILE A 279 4.02 0.36 5.62
C ILE A 279 2.64 1.02 5.60
N ASP A 280 2.40 1.93 4.67
CA ASP A 280 1.20 2.78 4.64
C ASP A 280 0.11 2.24 3.70
N GLY A 281 0.50 1.42 2.74
CA GLY A 281 -0.45 0.77 1.84
C GLY A 281 0.08 -0.43 1.08
N TYR A 282 -0.84 -1.17 0.47
CA TYR A 282 -0.55 -2.22 -0.49
C TYR A 282 -1.22 -1.93 -1.82
N ARG A 283 -0.48 -2.09 -2.92
CA ARG A 283 -1.09 -2.45 -4.19
C ARG A 283 -1.22 -3.97 -4.23
N ALA A 284 -2.40 -4.47 -4.53
CA ALA A 284 -2.64 -5.88 -4.74
C ALA A 284 -2.49 -6.24 -6.22
N ASP A 285 -1.66 -7.25 -6.48
CA ASP A 285 -1.47 -7.80 -7.82
C ASP A 285 -2.56 -8.81 -8.18
N THR A 286 -2.88 -8.91 -9.47
CA THR A 286 -3.69 -9.99 -10.06
C THR A 286 -5.02 -10.23 -9.34
N VAL A 287 -5.67 -9.14 -8.88
CA VAL A 287 -6.81 -9.19 -7.94
C VAL A 287 -7.98 -10.02 -8.45
N LYS A 288 -8.25 -9.97 -9.75
CA LYS A 288 -9.35 -10.71 -10.37
C LYS A 288 -9.11 -12.21 -10.55
N HIS A 289 -7.94 -12.68 -10.15
CA HIS A 289 -7.51 -14.07 -10.26
C HIS A 289 -7.60 -14.83 -8.93
N THR A 290 -8.12 -14.18 -7.89
CA THR A 290 -8.51 -14.82 -6.64
C THR A 290 -9.96 -14.49 -6.31
N GLU A 291 -10.55 -15.24 -5.38
CA GLU A 291 -11.87 -14.89 -4.84
C GLU A 291 -11.81 -13.56 -4.11
N GLU A 292 -12.83 -12.71 -4.25
CA GLU A 292 -12.82 -11.37 -3.67
C GLU A 292 -12.73 -11.37 -2.14
N GLY A 293 -13.21 -12.44 -1.48
CA GLY A 293 -13.10 -12.62 -0.03
C GLY A 293 -11.66 -12.67 0.47
N VAL A 294 -10.70 -13.09 -0.38
CA VAL A 294 -9.27 -13.09 -0.05
C VAL A 294 -8.80 -11.68 0.30
N TRP A 295 -9.25 -10.70 -0.48
CA TRP A 295 -8.85 -9.30 -0.31
C TRP A 295 -9.59 -8.60 0.83
N ALA A 296 -10.83 -8.99 1.10
CA ALA A 296 -11.56 -8.53 2.29
C ALA A 296 -10.86 -9.00 3.59
N ASP A 297 -10.44 -10.26 3.64
CA ASP A 297 -9.65 -10.80 4.75
C ASP A 297 -8.27 -10.12 4.85
N PHE A 298 -7.58 -9.94 3.71
CA PHE A 298 -6.29 -9.25 3.67
C PHE A 298 -6.41 -7.83 4.23
N LYS A 299 -7.38 -7.04 3.76
CA LYS A 299 -7.62 -5.68 4.25
C LYS A 299 -7.88 -5.65 5.76
N THR A 300 -8.67 -6.58 6.26
CA THR A 300 -8.95 -6.70 7.71
C THR A 300 -7.67 -6.90 8.50
N GLN A 301 -6.75 -7.74 8.01
CA GLN A 301 -5.46 -7.96 8.68
C GLN A 301 -4.49 -6.79 8.49
N CYS A 302 -4.49 -6.11 7.34
CA CYS A 302 -3.71 -4.89 7.13
C CYS A 302 -4.13 -3.77 8.09
N ASP A 303 -5.43 -3.53 8.26
CA ASP A 303 -5.93 -2.53 9.21
C ASP A 303 -5.54 -2.85 10.65
N TYR A 304 -5.69 -4.13 11.05
CA TYR A 304 -5.24 -4.57 12.37
C TYR A 304 -3.73 -4.31 12.57
N ALA A 305 -2.92 -4.69 11.57
CA ALA A 305 -1.48 -4.54 11.62
C ALA A 305 -1.06 -3.06 11.71
N PHE A 306 -1.66 -2.21 10.89
CA PHE A 306 -1.32 -0.79 10.85
C PHE A 306 -1.75 -0.06 12.12
N GLU A 307 -2.96 -0.33 12.64
CA GLU A 307 -3.40 0.22 13.93
C GLU A 307 -2.52 -0.25 15.09
N THR A 308 -2.04 -1.49 15.04
CA THR A 308 -1.11 -2.03 16.04
C THR A 308 0.25 -1.35 15.94
N TRP A 309 0.78 -1.15 14.73
CA TRP A 309 2.03 -0.43 14.51
C TRP A 309 1.93 1.02 15.03
N LYS A 310 0.85 1.74 14.68
CA LYS A 310 0.63 3.13 15.14
C LYS A 310 0.59 3.26 16.66
N LYS A 311 0.00 2.28 17.37
CA LYS A 311 -0.03 2.26 18.84
C LYS A 311 1.35 2.08 19.46
N HIS A 312 2.22 1.28 18.83
CA HIS A 312 3.58 1.05 19.32
C HIS A 312 4.56 2.16 18.92
N HIS A 313 4.26 2.94 17.87
CA HIS A 313 5.13 3.99 17.35
C HIS A 313 4.44 5.37 17.28
N PRO A 314 3.87 5.89 18.39
CA PRO A 314 3.03 7.09 18.36
C PRO A 314 3.75 8.36 17.88
N LEU A 315 5.08 8.39 17.93
CA LEU A 315 5.91 9.52 17.48
C LEU A 315 6.22 9.48 15.97
N GLU A 316 5.98 8.34 15.32
CA GLU A 316 6.27 8.11 13.90
C GLU A 316 5.00 8.14 13.04
N VAL A 317 3.82 8.24 13.66
CA VAL A 317 2.53 8.30 12.97
C VAL A 317 2.39 9.58 12.15
N LEU A 318 2.29 9.44 10.83
CA LEU A 318 2.11 10.57 9.90
C LEU A 318 0.73 11.24 10.01
N ASP A 319 -0.32 10.44 10.16
CA ASP A 319 -1.71 10.88 10.23
C ASP A 319 -2.65 9.78 10.79
N GLN A 320 -3.96 10.04 10.78
CA GLN A 320 -4.98 9.11 11.28
C GLN A 320 -5.70 8.33 10.18
N ASN A 321 -5.17 8.32 8.95
CA ASN A 321 -5.76 7.54 7.87
C ASN A 321 -5.70 6.03 8.21
N PRO A 322 -6.67 5.24 7.75
CA PRO A 322 -6.59 3.78 7.77
C PRO A 322 -5.55 3.30 6.75
N PHE A 323 -5.20 2.02 6.82
CA PHE A 323 -4.29 1.40 5.86
C PHE A 323 -4.89 1.45 4.44
N TYR A 324 -4.07 1.82 3.46
CA TYR A 324 -4.53 2.02 2.08
C TYR A 324 -4.33 0.79 1.22
N THR A 325 -5.29 0.52 0.36
CA THR A 325 -5.25 -0.61 -0.56
C THR A 325 -5.73 -0.20 -1.95
N ILE A 326 -4.95 -0.55 -2.96
CA ILE A 326 -5.28 -0.33 -4.37
C ILE A 326 -5.24 -1.64 -5.13
N ALA A 327 -6.30 -1.93 -5.88
CA ALA A 327 -6.45 -3.16 -6.62
C ALA A 327 -5.98 -3.01 -8.07
N GLU A 328 -5.18 -3.97 -8.55
CA GLU A 328 -5.00 -4.20 -9.97
C GLU A 328 -6.00 -5.22 -10.49
N VAL A 329 -7.06 -4.71 -11.13
CA VAL A 329 -8.06 -5.50 -11.83
C VAL A 329 -7.91 -5.19 -13.31
N TYR A 330 -7.12 -5.99 -14.03
CA TYR A 330 -6.84 -5.72 -15.43
C TYR A 330 -8.13 -5.62 -16.25
N GLY A 331 -8.32 -4.50 -16.93
CA GLY A 331 -9.53 -4.21 -17.71
C GLY A 331 -10.60 -3.41 -16.96
N TYR A 332 -10.43 -3.12 -15.67
CA TYR A 332 -11.31 -2.21 -14.95
C TYR A 332 -11.24 -0.79 -15.53
N GLY A 333 -12.42 -0.20 -15.73
CA GLY A 333 -12.59 1.15 -16.24
C GLY A 333 -13.64 1.89 -15.43
N ILE A 334 -13.37 3.14 -15.12
CA ILE A 334 -14.23 3.98 -14.29
C ILE A 334 -15.63 4.18 -14.86
N SER A 335 -15.78 4.09 -16.19
CA SER A 335 -17.07 4.14 -16.88
C SER A 335 -17.99 2.95 -16.54
N GLY A 336 -17.43 1.83 -16.09
CA GLY A 336 -18.16 0.66 -15.62
C GLY A 336 -18.76 0.80 -14.21
N GLY A 337 -18.47 1.91 -13.51
CA GLY A 337 -18.85 2.10 -12.12
C GLY A 337 -17.94 1.34 -11.17
N GLN A 338 -18.49 0.84 -10.06
CA GLN A 338 -17.71 0.15 -9.02
C GLN A 338 -17.54 -1.36 -9.25
N ASP A 339 -18.32 -1.93 -10.17
CA ASP A 339 -18.33 -3.36 -10.44
C ASP A 339 -17.35 -3.71 -11.57
N TYR A 340 -16.64 -4.82 -11.40
CA TYR A 340 -15.99 -5.52 -12.49
C TYR A 340 -16.87 -6.69 -12.93
N ASP A 341 -17.07 -6.84 -14.25
CA ASP A 341 -17.97 -7.83 -14.84
C ASP A 341 -17.16 -8.96 -15.48
N PHE A 342 -17.27 -10.17 -14.93
CA PHE A 342 -16.70 -11.40 -15.49
C PHE A 342 -17.55 -12.00 -16.62
N GLY A 343 -18.72 -11.42 -16.90
CA GLY A 343 -19.68 -11.89 -17.89
C GLY A 343 -20.79 -12.76 -17.28
N ASP A 344 -20.42 -13.67 -16.38
CA ASP A 344 -21.34 -14.51 -15.60
C ASP A 344 -21.63 -13.93 -14.20
N ARG A 345 -20.71 -13.12 -13.66
CA ARG A 345 -20.78 -12.54 -12.33
C ARG A 345 -20.17 -11.14 -12.28
N LYS A 346 -20.76 -10.26 -11.47
CA LYS A 346 -20.18 -8.97 -11.12
C LYS A 346 -19.58 -9.00 -9.71
N VAL A 347 -18.44 -8.34 -9.56
CA VAL A 347 -17.73 -8.22 -8.29
C VAL A 347 -17.41 -6.75 -8.01
N ASN A 348 -17.78 -6.28 -6.83
CA ASN A 348 -17.45 -4.95 -6.35
C ASN A 348 -16.23 -5.01 -5.43
N TYR A 349 -15.04 -4.72 -5.95
CA TYR A 349 -13.80 -4.80 -5.17
C TYR A 349 -13.69 -3.70 -4.09
N PHE A 350 -14.39 -2.58 -4.24
CA PHE A 350 -14.45 -1.56 -3.18
C PHE A 350 -15.14 -2.07 -1.92
N GLN A 351 -16.11 -2.98 -2.07
CA GLN A 351 -16.77 -3.65 -0.96
C GLN A 351 -15.97 -4.86 -0.43
N ASN A 352 -14.89 -5.25 -1.11
CA ASN A 352 -14.09 -6.43 -0.81
C ASN A 352 -12.63 -6.07 -0.56
N GLY A 353 -12.41 -5.04 0.25
CA GLY A 353 -11.10 -4.76 0.83
C GLY A 353 -10.26 -3.71 0.11
N PHE A 354 -10.78 -3.02 -0.90
CA PHE A 354 -10.01 -1.99 -1.61
C PHE A 354 -10.54 -0.57 -1.42
N ASN A 355 -9.62 0.38 -1.21
CA ASN A 355 -9.92 1.81 -1.23
C ASN A 355 -10.04 2.33 -2.67
N SER A 356 -9.26 1.77 -3.58
CA SER A 356 -9.23 2.18 -4.98
C SER A 356 -8.89 1.04 -5.93
N MET A 357 -9.09 1.27 -7.23
CA MET A 357 -8.71 0.38 -8.31
C MET A 357 -7.96 1.14 -9.40
N ILE A 358 -6.98 0.50 -10.03
CA ILE A 358 -6.25 1.07 -11.17
C ILE A 358 -7.21 1.28 -12.34
N ASN A 359 -7.37 2.53 -12.77
CA ASN A 359 -8.22 2.88 -13.91
C ASN A 359 -7.51 2.62 -15.25
N PHE A 360 -7.64 1.42 -15.81
CA PHE A 360 -7.04 1.06 -17.09
C PHE A 360 -7.67 1.77 -18.30
N GLU A 361 -8.86 2.35 -18.13
CA GLU A 361 -9.52 3.15 -19.17
C GLU A 361 -8.87 4.52 -19.36
N PHE A 362 -8.18 5.04 -18.33
CA PHE A 362 -7.67 6.41 -18.33
C PHE A 362 -6.77 6.70 -19.53
N LYS A 363 -5.91 5.75 -19.93
CA LYS A 363 -5.03 5.89 -21.10
C LYS A 363 -5.79 6.15 -22.40
N TRP A 364 -7.00 5.62 -22.53
CA TRP A 364 -7.86 5.85 -23.70
C TRP A 364 -8.67 7.13 -23.56
N ASN A 365 -9.06 7.50 -22.34
CA ASN A 365 -9.79 8.73 -22.07
C ASN A 365 -8.93 9.98 -22.23
N ALA A 366 -7.63 9.91 -21.92
CA ALA A 366 -6.69 11.00 -22.13
C ALA A 366 -6.52 11.37 -23.63
N LEU A 367 -6.83 10.45 -24.54
CA LEU A 367 -6.82 10.68 -26.00
C LEU A 367 -8.11 11.35 -26.50
N LYS A 368 -9.17 11.39 -25.68
CA LYS A 368 -10.44 12.05 -26.02
C LYS A 368 -10.35 13.53 -25.60
N THR A 369 -11.04 14.41 -26.32
CA THR A 369 -11.05 15.86 -26.03
C THR A 369 -11.39 16.14 -24.56
N ILE A 370 -10.60 17.01 -23.93
CA ILE A 370 -10.57 17.31 -22.48
C ILE A 370 -11.97 17.52 -21.85
N THR A 371 -12.93 18.05 -22.61
CA THR A 371 -14.31 18.30 -22.17
C THR A 371 -15.10 17.06 -21.75
N LYS A 372 -14.76 15.84 -22.19
CA LYS A 372 -15.45 14.60 -21.76
C LYS A 372 -14.86 13.95 -20.50
N VAL A 373 -13.60 14.20 -20.17
CA VAL A 373 -12.89 13.53 -19.06
C VAL A 373 -13.34 14.06 -17.69
N TYR A 374 -13.63 15.36 -17.58
CA TYR A 374 -14.05 15.99 -16.32
C TYR A 374 -15.44 15.55 -15.83
N PHE A 375 -16.36 15.18 -16.71
CA PHE A 375 -17.73 14.83 -16.33
C PHE A 375 -17.88 13.42 -15.74
N LEU A 376 -17.00 12.47 -16.08
CA LEU A 376 -17.02 11.12 -15.50
C LEU A 376 -16.49 11.10 -14.06
N ASN A 377 -15.43 11.86 -13.76
CA ASN A 377 -14.82 11.87 -12.42
C ASN A 377 -15.70 12.57 -11.35
N ILE A 378 -16.60 13.48 -11.74
CA ILE A 378 -17.48 14.20 -10.81
C ILE A 378 -18.69 13.37 -10.40
N ARG A 379 -19.16 12.43 -11.24
CA ARG A 379 -20.40 11.66 -10.99
C ARG A 379 -20.24 10.47 -10.04
N MET A 380 -19.03 10.10 -9.65
CA MET A 380 -18.78 8.95 -8.77
C MET A 380 -18.45 9.32 -7.31
N ARG A 381 -18.66 10.59 -6.93
CA ARG A 381 -18.61 11.00 -5.51
C ARG A 381 -19.95 10.75 -4.83
#